data_AF-A0A2S6ILP4-F1
#
_entry.id   AF-A0A2S6ILP4-F1
#
_cell.length_a   1.000
_cell.length_b   1.000
_cell.length_c   1.000
_cell.angle_alpha   90.00
_cell.angle_beta   90.00
_cell.angle_gamma   90.00
#
_symmetry.space_group_name_H-M   'P 1'
#
loop_
_entity.id
_entity.type
_entity.pdbx_description
1 polymer ?
#
loop_
_entity_poly.entity_id
_entity_poly.type
_entity_poly.pdbx_seq_one_letter_code
_entity_poly.pdbx_strand_id
1 'polypeptide(L)'
;MKKVLFIAAVLASSVTFAQQEISPAQQELSRKTTARVQDFNSKMDAKVDKIMDITNLESDKRSQLSEIVTTKESRLDRLAREGKEATDVQGRKNDIMNAYQTQLKQLLGDSKYNLLQSKVSPK
;
A
#
# COMPACT_ATOMS: atom_id res chain seq x y z
N MET A 1 -3.99 -57.21 27.63
CA MET A 1 -2.75 -56.49 27.24
C MET A 1 -2.52 -56.64 25.74
N LYS A 2 -2.01 -55.61 25.06
CA LYS A 2 -1.55 -55.56 23.63
C LYS A 2 -2.45 -54.96 22.52
N LYS A 3 -3.53 -54.21 22.81
CA LYS A 3 -4.27 -53.50 21.72
C LYS A 3 -4.48 -51.99 21.89
N VAL A 4 -4.16 -51.43 23.06
CA VAL A 4 -4.36 -49.98 23.31
C VAL A 4 -3.07 -49.17 23.09
N LEU A 5 -1.92 -49.83 22.97
CA LEU A 5 -0.62 -49.15 22.81
C LEU A 5 -0.27 -48.75 21.38
N PHE A 6 -1.05 -49.15 20.37
CA PHE A 6 -0.71 -48.84 18.98
C PHE A 6 -1.32 -47.52 18.47
N ILE A 7 -2.35 -46.97 19.14
CA ILE A 7 -3.02 -45.74 18.68
C ILE A 7 -2.38 -44.49 19.31
N ALA A 8 -1.74 -44.60 20.48
CA ALA A 8 -1.04 -43.48 21.10
C ALA A 8 0.27 -43.10 20.38
N ALA A 9 0.85 -44.01 19.59
CA ALA A 9 2.09 -43.74 18.86
C ALA A 9 1.88 -43.01 17.52
N VAL A 10 0.66 -43.05 16.95
CA VAL A 10 0.36 -42.41 15.65
C VAL A 10 -0.08 -40.95 15.81
N LEU A 11 -0.57 -40.56 16.99
CA LEU A 11 -0.94 -39.16 17.28
C LEU A 11 0.24 -38.29 17.70
N ALA A 12 1.38 -38.89 18.06
CA ALA A 12 2.60 -38.16 18.43
C ALA A 12 3.50 -37.82 17.23
N SER A 13 3.23 -38.36 16.04
CA SER A 13 4.15 -38.29 14.89
C SER A 13 3.79 -37.27 13.80
N SER A 14 2.76 -36.43 13.95
CA SER A 14 2.37 -35.49 12.89
C SER A 14 2.19 -34.04 13.31
N VAL A 15 2.56 -33.68 14.55
CA VAL A 15 2.53 -32.28 15.00
C VAL A 15 3.88 -31.83 15.53
N THR A 16 4.96 -32.35 14.96
CA THR A 16 6.16 -31.53 14.82
C THR A 16 5.88 -30.54 13.70
N PHE A 17 5.03 -29.55 13.97
CA PHE A 17 5.20 -28.27 13.29
C PHE A 17 6.64 -27.92 13.61
N ALA A 18 7.51 -28.03 12.60
CA ALA A 18 8.81 -27.42 12.64
C ALA A 18 8.53 -25.97 13.04
N GLN A 19 8.75 -25.66 14.32
CA GLN A 19 8.84 -24.32 14.81
C GLN A 19 10.10 -23.80 14.14
N GLN A 20 9.95 -23.36 12.88
CA GLN A 20 11.00 -22.71 12.14
C GLN A 20 11.30 -21.45 12.94
N GLU A 21 12.31 -21.55 13.81
CA GLU A 21 12.86 -20.40 14.49
C GLU A 21 13.20 -19.39 13.41
N ILE A 22 12.42 -18.32 13.35
CA ILE A 22 12.66 -17.21 12.43
C ILE A 22 14.07 -16.74 12.75
N SER A 23 14.99 -16.96 11.83
CA SER A 23 16.40 -16.66 12.07
C SER A 23 16.55 -15.16 12.41
N PRO A 24 17.58 -14.75 13.17
CA PRO A 24 17.80 -13.33 13.47
C PRO A 24 17.79 -12.45 12.21
N ALA A 25 18.29 -12.96 11.08
CA ALA A 25 18.25 -12.29 9.78
C ALA A 25 16.82 -12.14 9.22
N GLN A 26 15.96 -13.15 9.39
CA GLN A 26 14.55 -13.08 8.99
C GLN A 26 13.74 -12.15 9.91
N GLN A 27 14.03 -12.13 11.21
CA GLN A 27 13.40 -11.19 12.15
C GLN A 27 13.76 -9.75 11.79
N GLU A 28 15.04 -9.50 11.50
CA GLU A 28 15.51 -8.17 11.11
C GLU A 28 14.92 -7.73 9.76
N LEU A 29 14.82 -8.66 8.79
CA LEU A 29 14.17 -8.39 7.52
C LEU A 29 12.68 -8.07 7.70
N SER A 30 12.00 -8.80 8.58
CA SER A 30 10.59 -8.56 8.92
C SER A 30 10.42 -7.17 9.55
N ARG A 31 11.25 -6.81 10.54
CA ARG A 31 11.24 -5.47 11.17
C ARG A 31 11.45 -4.36 10.15
N LYS A 32 12.45 -4.50 9.26
CA LYS A 32 12.72 -3.52 8.19
C LYS A 32 11.54 -3.40 7.22
N THR A 33 10.91 -4.52 6.88
CA THR A 33 9.75 -4.53 5.99
C THR A 33 8.55 -3.84 6.65
N THR A 34 8.26 -4.16 7.92
CA THR A 34 7.19 -3.51 8.69
C THR A 34 7.42 -2.01 8.82
N ALA A 35 8.64 -1.59 9.14
CA ALA A 35 8.99 -0.17 9.23
C ALA A 35 8.79 0.55 7.89
N ARG A 36 9.18 -0.08 6.78
CA ARG A 36 8.96 0.48 5.42
C ARG A 36 7.47 0.59 5.08
N VAL A 37 6.67 -0.42 5.41
CA VAL A 37 5.22 -0.41 5.17
C VAL A 37 4.56 0.68 6.01
N GLN A 38 4.95 0.81 7.28
CA GLN A 38 4.42 1.84 8.17
C GLN A 38 4.76 3.25 7.66
N ASP A 39 6.01 3.50 7.27
CA ASP A 39 6.42 4.78 6.68
C ASP A 39 5.65 5.10 5.40
N PHE A 40 5.45 4.11 4.52
CA PHE A 40 4.63 4.27 3.32
C PHE A 40 3.19 4.65 3.68
N ASN A 41 2.56 3.93 4.61
CA ASN A 41 1.18 4.19 5.02
C ASN A 41 1.04 5.59 5.65
N SER A 42 1.94 5.98 6.55
CA SER A 42 1.92 7.32 7.15
C SER A 42 2.07 8.42 6.12
N LYS A 43 2.89 8.22 5.08
CA LYS A 43 2.99 9.16 3.94
C LYS A 43 1.71 9.22 3.12
N MET A 44 1.00 8.10 2.96
CA MET A 44 -0.29 8.08 2.27
C MET A 44 -1.35 8.82 3.08
N ASP A 45 -1.45 8.53 4.38
CA ASP A 45 -2.38 9.21 5.29
C ASP A 45 -2.16 10.72 5.29
N ALA A 46 -0.91 11.18 5.43
CA ALA A 46 -0.61 12.61 5.39
C ALA A 46 -1.01 13.28 4.05
N LYS A 47 -0.89 12.57 2.92
CA LYS A 47 -1.35 13.07 1.61
C LYS A 47 -2.88 13.12 1.53
N VAL A 48 -3.55 12.10 2.03
CA VAL A 48 -5.03 12.01 2.08
C VAL A 48 -5.58 13.14 2.94
N ASP A 49 -5.07 13.27 4.16
CA ASP A 49 -5.51 14.28 5.12
C ASP A 49 -5.30 15.70 4.56
N LYS A 50 -4.15 15.97 3.93
CA LYS A 50 -3.90 17.25 3.25
C LYS A 50 -4.92 17.54 2.14
N ILE A 51 -5.29 16.54 1.34
CA ILE A 51 -6.30 16.73 0.29
C ILE A 51 -7.68 16.98 0.92
N MET A 52 -8.04 16.25 1.98
CA MET A 52 -9.29 16.46 2.70
C MET A 52 -9.38 17.86 3.30
N ASP A 53 -8.32 18.33 3.95
CA ASP A 53 -8.24 19.67 4.54
C ASP A 53 -8.37 20.77 3.49
N ILE A 54 -7.68 20.64 2.35
CA ILE A 54 -7.74 21.65 1.28
C ILE A 54 -9.14 21.71 0.66
N THR A 55 -9.79 20.56 0.50
CA THR A 55 -11.03 20.44 -0.28
C THR A 55 -12.29 20.41 0.56
N ASN A 56 -12.16 20.39 1.89
CA ASN A 56 -13.25 20.13 2.82
C ASN A 56 -14.08 18.92 2.35
N LEU A 57 -13.39 17.82 2.03
CA LEU A 57 -14.04 16.60 1.57
C LEU A 57 -14.73 15.90 2.74
N GLU A 58 -15.91 15.34 2.48
CA GLU A 58 -16.65 14.57 3.48
C GLU A 58 -15.84 13.33 3.91
N SER A 59 -15.93 12.97 5.19
CA SER A 59 -15.15 11.87 5.77
C SER A 59 -15.50 10.49 5.19
N ASP A 60 -16.73 10.32 4.66
CA ASP A 60 -17.16 9.10 3.98
C ASP A 60 -16.35 8.83 2.69
N LYS A 61 -15.82 9.88 2.06
CA LYS A 61 -14.96 9.77 0.87
C LYS A 61 -13.51 9.43 1.19
N ARG A 62 -13.10 9.42 2.47
CA ARG A 62 -11.70 9.17 2.87
C ARG A 62 -11.18 7.85 2.33
N SER A 63 -11.98 6.77 2.40
CA SER A 63 -11.56 5.45 1.92
C SER A 63 -11.27 5.47 0.41
N GLN A 64 -12.16 6.08 -0.37
CA GLN A 64 -12.00 6.19 -1.82
C GLN A 64 -10.80 7.09 -2.19
N LEU A 65 -10.61 8.20 -1.48
CA LEU A 65 -9.44 9.06 -1.65
C LEU A 65 -8.14 8.33 -1.33
N SER A 66 -8.12 7.54 -0.24
CA SER A 66 -6.99 6.73 0.17
C SER A 66 -6.61 5.71 -0.89
N GLU A 67 -7.60 5.04 -1.51
CA GLU A 67 -7.36 4.11 -2.60
C GLU A 67 -6.75 4.79 -3.82
N ILE A 68 -7.26 5.97 -4.22
CA ILE A 68 -6.74 6.74 -5.35
C ILE A 68 -5.28 7.16 -5.10
N VAL A 69 -4.97 7.70 -3.92
CA VAL A 69 -3.62 8.14 -3.55
C VAL A 69 -2.67 6.95 -3.49
N THR A 70 -3.06 5.88 -2.81
CA THR A 70 -2.24 4.66 -2.65
C THR A 70 -1.97 4.00 -4.01
N THR A 71 -2.98 3.91 -4.89
CA THR A 71 -2.84 3.34 -6.23
C THR A 71 -1.83 4.11 -7.06
N LYS A 72 -1.91 5.45 -7.06
CA LYS A 72 -0.96 6.30 -7.77
C LYS A 72 0.47 6.10 -7.26
N GLU A 73 0.67 6.18 -5.95
CA GLU A 73 2.02 6.10 -5.36
C GLU A 73 2.62 4.70 -5.50
N SER A 74 1.80 3.64 -5.38
CA SER A 74 2.24 2.27 -5.66
C SER A 74 2.65 2.06 -7.11
N ARG A 75 1.90 2.61 -8.07
CA ARG A 75 2.25 2.53 -9.51
C ARG A 75 3.53 3.29 -9.82
N LEU A 76 3.73 4.47 -9.22
CA LEU A 76 4.96 5.25 -9.37
C LEU A 76 6.16 4.52 -8.77
N ASP A 77 5.99 3.93 -7.58
CA ASP A 77 7.06 3.19 -6.92
C ASP A 77 7.42 1.90 -7.70
N ARG A 78 6.42 1.19 -8.23
CA ARG A 78 6.65 0.07 -9.15
C ARG A 78 7.44 0.52 -10.39
N LEU A 79 7.03 1.61 -11.02
CA LEU A 79 7.74 2.17 -12.18
C LEU A 79 9.18 2.58 -11.83
N ALA A 80 9.40 3.15 -10.65
CA ALA A 80 10.74 3.50 -10.17
C ALA A 80 11.63 2.26 -9.96
N ARG A 81 11.05 1.16 -9.47
CA ARG A 81 11.76 -0.12 -9.31
C ARG A 81 12.10 -0.80 -10.63
N GLU A 82 11.28 -0.62 -11.66
CA GLU A 82 11.57 -1.10 -13.02
C GLU A 82 12.74 -0.33 -13.67
N GLY A 83 13.03 0.89 -13.22
CA GLY A 83 14.28 1.59 -13.51
C GLY A 83 14.55 1.81 -15.00
N LYS A 84 15.76 1.46 -15.47
CA LYS A 84 16.18 1.60 -16.88
C LYS A 84 15.61 0.52 -17.81
N GLU A 85 15.10 -0.57 -17.25
CA GLU A 85 14.48 -1.67 -18.00
C GLU A 85 13.04 -1.32 -18.43
N ALA A 86 12.46 -0.29 -17.82
CA ALA A 86 11.15 0.20 -18.23
C ALA A 86 11.24 0.92 -19.59
N THR A 87 10.58 0.35 -20.59
CA THR A 87 10.27 1.08 -21.83
C THR A 87 9.35 2.26 -21.49
N ASP A 88 9.69 3.44 -21.99
CA ASP A 88 8.88 4.67 -21.87
C ASP A 88 8.46 5.03 -20.44
N VAL A 89 9.45 5.23 -19.56
CA VAL A 89 9.20 5.67 -18.17
C VAL A 89 8.36 6.95 -18.12
N GLN A 90 8.63 7.90 -19.01
CA GLN A 90 7.95 9.19 -18.97
C GLN A 90 6.49 9.10 -19.44
N GLY A 91 6.19 8.36 -20.51
CA GLY A 91 4.81 8.13 -20.95
C GLY A 91 4.00 7.40 -19.89
N ARG A 92 4.57 6.34 -19.29
CA ARG A 92 3.91 5.60 -18.20
C ARG A 92 3.69 6.47 -16.96
N LYS A 93 4.64 7.35 -16.62
CA LYS A 93 4.46 8.33 -15.54
C LYS A 93 3.31 9.29 -15.86
N ASN A 94 3.23 9.78 -17.09
CA ASN A 94 2.14 10.65 -17.54
C ASN A 94 0.79 9.92 -17.44
N ASP A 95 0.71 8.65 -17.86
CA ASP A 95 -0.51 7.84 -17.77
C ASP A 95 -0.96 7.66 -16.31
N ILE A 96 -0.03 7.38 -15.40
CA ILE A 96 -0.32 7.28 -13.97
C ILE A 96 -0.87 8.60 -13.43
N MET A 97 -0.26 9.73 -13.81
CA MET A 97 -0.71 11.05 -13.37
C MET A 97 -2.06 11.44 -13.97
N ASN A 98 -2.31 11.13 -15.24
CA ASN A 98 -3.60 11.39 -15.91
C ASN A 98 -4.73 10.57 -15.29
N ALA A 99 -4.48 9.29 -14.99
CA ALA A 99 -5.45 8.43 -14.30
C ALA A 99 -5.76 8.99 -12.90
N TYR A 100 -4.73 9.37 -12.15
CA TYR A 100 -4.89 9.98 -10.83
C TYR A 100 -5.72 11.27 -10.89
N GLN A 101 -5.40 12.18 -11.80
CA GLN A 101 -6.16 13.42 -11.99
C GLN A 101 -7.62 13.15 -12.35
N THR A 102 -7.86 12.20 -13.25
CA THR A 102 -9.22 11.81 -13.67
C THR A 102 -10.04 11.28 -12.50
N GLN A 103 -9.51 10.31 -11.75
CA GLN A 103 -10.19 9.71 -10.60
C GLN A 103 -10.40 10.73 -9.47
N LEU A 104 -9.39 11.57 -9.23
CA LEU A 104 -9.48 12.61 -8.20
C LEU A 104 -10.53 13.66 -8.57
N LYS A 105 -10.60 14.06 -9.84
CA LYS A 105 -11.62 14.97 -10.35
C LYS A 105 -13.03 14.37 -10.24
N GLN A 106 -13.18 13.08 -10.53
CA GLN A 106 -14.45 12.36 -10.34
C GLN A 106 -14.89 12.32 -8.87
N LEU A 107 -13.96 12.09 -7.94
CA LEU A 107 -14.26 12.04 -6.51
C LEU A 107 -14.58 13.42 -5.92
N LEU A 108 -13.79 14.44 -6.26
CA LEU A 108 -13.90 15.77 -5.69
C LEU A 108 -14.97 16.64 -6.37
N GLY A 109 -15.23 16.40 -7.66
CA GLY A 109 -15.95 17.33 -8.53
C GLY A 109 -15.08 18.52 -8.96
N ASP A 110 -15.55 19.26 -9.97
CA ASP A 110 -14.80 20.36 -10.60
C ASP A 110 -14.35 21.43 -9.61
N SER A 111 -15.24 21.88 -8.72
CA SER A 111 -14.97 22.98 -7.78
C SER A 111 -13.84 22.64 -6.81
N LYS A 112 -13.96 21.52 -6.09
CA LYS A 112 -12.96 21.06 -5.10
C LYS A 112 -11.65 20.64 -5.78
N TYR A 113 -11.73 20.04 -6.97
CA TYR A 113 -10.53 19.73 -7.77
C TYR A 113 -9.75 21.00 -8.15
N ASN A 114 -10.44 22.03 -8.64
CA ASN A 114 -9.80 23.29 -9.01
C ASN A 114 -9.19 24.01 -7.79
N LEU A 115 -9.87 23.97 -6.64
CA LEU A 115 -9.33 24.48 -5.37
C LEU A 115 -8.02 23.76 -5.01
N LEU A 116 -8.01 22.42 -5.07
CA LEU A 116 -6.81 21.63 -4.81
C LEU A 116 -5.66 22.02 -5.76
N GLN A 117 -5.93 22.11 -7.07
CA GLN A 117 -4.92 22.51 -8.05
C GLN A 117 -4.33 23.90 -7.74
N SER A 118 -5.17 24.87 -7.39
CA SER A 118 -4.72 26.23 -7.04
C SER A 118 -3.80 26.29 -5.80
N LYS A 119 -3.98 25.37 -4.86
CA LYS A 119 -3.19 25.31 -3.61
C LYS A 119 -1.91 24.49 -3.77
N VAL A 120 -1.92 23.48 -4.62
CA VAL A 120 -0.78 22.59 -4.86
C VAL A 120 0.17 23.17 -5.91
N SER A 121 -0.35 23.91 -6.89
CA SER A 121 0.43 24.59 -7.93
C SER A 121 -0.10 26.02 -8.12
N PRO A 122 0.24 26.96 -7.23
CA PRO A 122 -0.09 28.36 -7.44
C PRO A 122 0.55 28.83 -8.75
N LYS A 123 -0.29 29.33 -9.67
CA LYS A 123 0.17 29.98 -10.90
C LYS A 123 0.82 31.32 -10.59
#